data_AF-U2EJI5-F1
#
_entry.id   AF-U2EJI5-F1
#
_cell.length_a   1.000
_cell.length_b   1.000
_cell.length_c   1.000
_cell.angle_alpha   90.00
_cell.angle_beta   90.00
_cell.angle_gamma   90.00
#
_symmetry.space_group_name_H-M   'P 1'
#
loop_
_entity.id
_entity.type
_entity.pdbx_description
1 polymer ?
#
loop_
_entity_poly.entity_id
_entity_poly.type
_entity_poly.pdbx_seq_one_letter_code
_entity_poly.pdbx_strand_id
1 'polypeptide(L)'
;MSRKINFSAGPSAIPLDVLEHAKAEFTDYRGEGYSIMEISHRSKTFEEIHFGAMDKIRKLYGIGDEYEILFLQGGAHLQFSMIPMNLYQGGRAEYANTGVWTNKAIKEAKVLGVNVDVVASSEDENFSYIPEFKFSDDADYAYICSNNTIYGTQYKAMPKSKSPLVVDASSDFFARPLDFSSIGLLYGGAQKNAGPSGVTIVILRKDLVDRVSSQNVPMFLRYKTHIEANSLYNTPPTFGIYLLNLTMQYLLDLGGLAEVEKINAKKASTLYSIIDSSNGFYVGHAKKSSRSDMNVSFTIPKDHALEPVFVEEALKEGMLGLKGHRHLGGIRASIYNAVSQSDVEKLGEFMREFARKHS
;
A
#
# COMPACT_ATOMS: atom_id res chain seq x y z
N MET A 1 -24.77 6.97 -17.01
CA MET A 1 -23.85 7.88 -16.30
C MET A 1 -22.43 7.43 -16.59
N SER A 2 -21.51 8.33 -16.93
CA SER A 2 -20.09 7.97 -17.09
C SER A 2 -19.45 7.70 -15.72
N ARG A 3 -18.50 6.77 -15.68
CA ARG A 3 -17.78 6.42 -14.45
C ARG A 3 -16.77 7.52 -14.12
N LYS A 4 -16.79 8.03 -12.88
CA LYS A 4 -15.86 9.06 -12.40
C LYS A 4 -14.43 8.52 -12.30
N ILE A 5 -13.45 9.39 -12.51
CA ILE A 5 -12.03 9.09 -12.25
C ILE A 5 -11.78 9.25 -10.76
N ASN A 6 -11.22 8.23 -10.12
CA ASN A 6 -11.06 8.16 -8.67
C ASN A 6 -9.60 8.20 -8.24
N PHE A 7 -9.15 9.35 -7.74
CA PHE A 7 -7.81 9.58 -7.19
C PHE A 7 -7.72 9.42 -5.67
N SER A 8 -8.72 8.78 -5.05
CA SER A 8 -8.76 8.56 -3.59
C SER A 8 -7.59 7.71 -3.10
N ALA A 9 -7.03 8.08 -1.96
CA ALA A 9 -5.83 7.43 -1.42
C ALA A 9 -6.08 6.13 -0.65
N GLY A 10 -7.34 5.73 -0.46
CA GLY A 10 -7.74 4.55 0.31
C GLY A 10 -9.10 4.75 1.03
N PRO A 11 -10.13 3.94 0.75
CA PRO A 11 -10.21 2.95 -0.32
C PRO A 11 -9.98 3.59 -1.70
N SER A 12 -9.29 2.88 -2.59
CA SER A 12 -8.89 3.37 -3.91
C SER A 12 -9.75 2.79 -5.04
N ALA A 13 -9.44 3.18 -6.28
CA ALA A 13 -10.01 2.55 -7.46
C ALA A 13 -9.60 1.06 -7.55
N ILE A 14 -10.55 0.22 -7.94
CA ILE A 14 -10.33 -1.18 -8.36
C ILE A 14 -10.50 -1.20 -9.89
N PRO A 15 -9.70 -1.98 -10.65
CA PRO A 15 -9.83 -2.07 -12.09
C PRO A 15 -11.27 -2.41 -12.50
N LEU A 16 -11.79 -1.75 -13.54
CA LEU A 16 -13.18 -1.92 -13.96
C LEU A 16 -13.48 -3.37 -14.36
N ASP A 17 -12.55 -4.02 -15.06
CA ASP A 17 -12.70 -5.40 -15.51
C ASP A 17 -12.86 -6.37 -14.33
N VAL A 18 -12.15 -6.14 -13.23
CA VAL A 18 -12.31 -6.93 -11.99
C VAL A 18 -13.70 -6.74 -11.40
N LEU A 19 -14.23 -5.51 -11.39
CA LEU A 19 -15.55 -5.22 -10.84
C LEU A 19 -16.68 -5.77 -11.72
N GLU A 20 -16.56 -5.67 -13.04
CA GLU A 20 -17.56 -6.23 -13.96
C GLU A 20 -17.52 -7.76 -13.93
N HIS A 21 -16.35 -8.39 -13.79
CA HIS A 21 -16.24 -9.83 -13.56
C HIS A 21 -16.94 -10.24 -12.26
N ALA A 22 -16.61 -9.58 -11.14
CA ALA A 22 -17.24 -9.87 -9.86
C ALA A 22 -18.76 -9.62 -9.85
N LYS A 23 -19.23 -8.61 -10.59
CA LYS A 23 -20.65 -8.33 -10.77
C LYS A 23 -21.36 -9.43 -11.57
N ALA A 24 -20.72 -9.96 -12.61
CA ALA A 24 -21.31 -10.99 -13.47
C ALA A 24 -21.58 -12.30 -12.72
N GLU A 25 -20.71 -12.66 -11.76
CA GLU A 25 -20.84 -13.89 -10.97
C GLU A 25 -21.25 -13.63 -9.50
N PHE A 26 -21.77 -12.43 -9.19
CA PHE A 26 -22.05 -12.02 -7.81
C PHE A 26 -23.10 -12.89 -7.12
N THR A 27 -24.18 -13.21 -7.83
CA THR A 27 -25.31 -14.01 -7.33
C THR A 27 -25.21 -15.49 -7.68
N ASP A 28 -24.31 -15.84 -8.60
CA ASP A 28 -24.15 -17.21 -9.11
C ASP A 28 -22.70 -17.42 -9.54
N TYR A 29 -21.87 -17.84 -8.59
CA TYR A 29 -20.45 -18.05 -8.79
C TYR A 29 -20.25 -19.20 -9.79
N ARG A 30 -19.75 -18.86 -10.98
CA ARG A 30 -19.49 -19.82 -12.08
C ARG A 30 -20.69 -20.72 -12.47
N GLY A 31 -21.93 -20.30 -12.19
CA GLY A 31 -23.12 -21.10 -12.50
C GLY A 31 -23.40 -22.24 -11.50
N GLU A 32 -22.76 -22.22 -10.34
CA GLU A 32 -22.88 -23.27 -9.31
C GLU A 32 -24.12 -23.09 -8.40
N GLY A 33 -24.89 -22.02 -8.58
CA GLY A 33 -26.16 -21.77 -7.88
C GLY A 33 -26.04 -21.09 -6.51
N TYR A 34 -24.90 -20.45 -6.22
CA TYR A 34 -24.66 -19.71 -4.97
C TYR A 34 -23.68 -18.55 -5.15
N SER A 35 -23.72 -17.56 -4.25
CA SER A 35 -22.70 -16.52 -4.19
C SER A 35 -21.43 -17.02 -3.48
N ILE A 36 -20.26 -16.48 -3.86
CA ILE A 36 -19.00 -16.78 -3.17
C ILE A 36 -19.01 -16.37 -1.67
N MET A 37 -19.93 -15.49 -1.29
CA MET A 37 -20.11 -15.05 0.09
C MET A 37 -20.86 -16.06 0.97
N GLU A 38 -21.53 -17.04 0.36
CA GLU A 38 -22.45 -17.96 1.06
C GLU A 38 -21.83 -19.32 1.36
N ILE A 39 -20.68 -19.63 0.76
CA ILE A 39 -20.03 -20.92 0.93
C ILE A 39 -19.03 -20.95 2.08
N SER A 40 -18.81 -22.16 2.62
CA SER A 40 -17.79 -22.39 3.64
C SER A 40 -16.41 -22.00 3.13
N HIS A 41 -15.64 -21.32 3.99
CA HIS A 41 -14.21 -21.04 3.75
C HIS A 41 -13.32 -22.29 3.77
N ARG A 42 -13.89 -23.46 4.09
CA ARG A 42 -13.24 -24.78 4.01
C ARG A 42 -13.77 -25.62 2.85
N SER A 43 -14.61 -25.05 1.99
CA SER A 43 -15.02 -25.70 0.76
C SER A 43 -13.85 -25.69 -0.22
N LYS A 44 -13.77 -26.75 -1.05
CA LYS A 44 -12.77 -26.81 -2.13
C LYS A 44 -12.83 -25.58 -3.04
N THR A 45 -14.04 -25.11 -3.35
CA THR A 45 -14.27 -23.90 -4.16
C THR A 45 -13.58 -22.66 -3.57
N PHE A 46 -13.73 -22.42 -2.26
CA PHE A 46 -13.07 -21.27 -1.63
C PHE A 46 -11.55 -21.48 -1.49
N GLU A 47 -11.12 -22.70 -1.16
CA GLU A 47 -9.69 -23.04 -1.07
C GLU A 47 -8.96 -22.77 -2.40
N GLU A 48 -9.57 -23.11 -3.55
CA GLU A 48 -9.00 -22.80 -4.87
C GLU A 48 -8.78 -21.29 -5.08
N ILE A 49 -9.70 -20.45 -4.62
CA ILE A 49 -9.56 -18.99 -4.68
C ILE A 49 -8.47 -18.51 -3.71
N HIS A 50 -8.49 -19.04 -2.49
CA HIS A 50 -7.58 -18.67 -1.41
C HIS A 50 -6.12 -18.99 -1.77
N PHE A 51 -5.82 -20.25 -2.08
CA PHE A 51 -4.48 -20.67 -2.48
C PHE A 51 -4.10 -20.10 -3.85
N GLY A 52 -5.06 -20.00 -4.77
CA GLY A 52 -4.86 -19.35 -6.05
C GLY A 52 -4.42 -17.88 -5.91
N ALA A 53 -4.87 -17.15 -4.89
CA ALA A 53 -4.41 -15.79 -4.62
C ALA A 53 -2.96 -15.78 -4.12
N MET A 54 -2.61 -16.70 -3.20
CA MET A 54 -1.24 -16.82 -2.69
C MET A 54 -0.24 -17.15 -3.81
N ASP A 55 -0.58 -18.07 -4.70
CA ASP A 55 0.27 -18.45 -5.83
C ASP A 55 0.52 -17.30 -6.81
N LYS A 56 -0.51 -16.48 -7.07
CA LYS A 56 -0.35 -15.29 -7.92
C LYS A 56 0.55 -14.25 -7.26
N ILE A 57 0.43 -14.07 -5.94
CA ILE A 57 1.34 -13.19 -5.18
C ILE A 57 2.79 -13.68 -5.27
N ARG A 58 3.03 -14.99 -5.13
CA ARG A 58 4.36 -15.60 -5.33
C ARG A 58 4.91 -15.31 -6.72
N LYS A 59 4.10 -15.55 -7.76
CA LYS A 59 4.47 -15.28 -9.16
C LYS A 59 4.79 -13.80 -9.40
N LEU A 60 3.98 -12.89 -8.88
CA LEU A 60 4.15 -11.45 -9.07
C LEU A 60 5.47 -10.94 -8.46
N TYR A 61 5.80 -11.39 -7.24
CA TYR A 61 7.03 -10.98 -6.57
C TYR A 61 8.26 -11.82 -6.91
N GLY A 62 8.09 -12.96 -7.58
CA GLY A 62 9.19 -13.88 -7.87
C GLY A 62 9.77 -14.53 -6.61
N ILE A 63 8.93 -14.77 -5.60
CA ILE A 63 9.30 -15.42 -4.34
C ILE A 63 8.81 -16.87 -4.33
N GLY A 64 9.58 -17.76 -3.70
CA GLY A 64 9.27 -19.17 -3.59
C GLY A 64 8.67 -19.56 -2.24
N ASP A 65 8.92 -20.80 -1.85
CA ASP A 65 8.45 -21.37 -0.60
C ASP A 65 9.25 -20.87 0.62
N GLU A 66 10.28 -20.05 0.45
CA GLU A 66 11.01 -19.41 1.56
C GLU A 66 10.18 -18.31 2.29
N TYR A 67 9.01 -17.96 1.74
CA TYR A 67 8.04 -17.05 2.36
C TYR A 67 6.66 -17.69 2.55
N GLU A 68 6.05 -17.41 3.69
CA GLU A 68 4.64 -17.62 3.95
C GLU A 68 3.82 -16.39 3.53
N ILE A 69 2.63 -16.63 3.00
CA ILE A 69 1.67 -15.57 2.65
C ILE A 69 0.45 -15.76 3.53
N LEU A 70 0.08 -14.69 4.26
CA LEU A 70 -1.05 -14.70 5.17
C LEU A 70 -2.09 -13.67 4.75
N PHE A 71 -3.36 -14.05 4.88
CA PHE A 71 -4.50 -13.15 4.71
C PHE A 71 -5.15 -12.90 6.07
N LEU A 72 -4.95 -11.70 6.60
CA LEU A 72 -5.39 -11.29 7.93
C LEU A 72 -6.45 -10.19 7.87
N GLN A 73 -7.17 -10.01 8.97
CA GLN A 73 -8.11 -8.89 9.16
C GLN A 73 -7.45 -7.75 9.97
N GLY A 74 -8.19 -6.67 10.24
CA GLY A 74 -7.73 -5.57 11.11
C GLY A 74 -6.88 -4.48 10.43
N GLY A 75 -6.54 -4.66 9.15
CA GLY A 75 -5.81 -3.66 8.37
C GLY A 75 -4.34 -3.50 8.79
N ALA A 76 -3.64 -2.59 8.12
CA ALA A 76 -2.25 -2.25 8.44
C ALA A 76 -2.05 -1.76 9.89
N HIS A 77 -3.08 -1.17 10.51
CA HIS A 77 -2.99 -0.69 11.90
C HIS A 77 -2.86 -1.85 12.89
N LEU A 78 -3.55 -2.98 12.68
CA LEU A 78 -3.36 -4.15 13.55
C LEU A 78 -1.94 -4.70 13.46
N GLN A 79 -1.29 -4.58 12.30
CA GLN A 79 0.09 -5.00 12.12
C GLN A 79 1.07 -4.15 12.93
N PHE A 80 0.77 -2.88 13.21
CA PHE A 80 1.60 -2.05 14.10
C PHE A 80 1.75 -2.66 15.50
N SER A 81 0.77 -3.44 15.96
CA SER A 81 0.83 -4.17 17.23
C SER A 81 1.28 -5.62 17.04
N MET A 82 0.82 -6.33 16.01
CA MET A 82 1.18 -7.74 15.78
C MET A 82 2.67 -7.91 15.48
N ILE A 83 3.30 -7.01 14.72
CA ILE A 83 4.72 -7.07 14.38
C ILE A 83 5.58 -7.11 15.66
N PRO A 84 5.53 -6.09 16.55
CA PRO A 84 6.32 -6.12 17.78
C PRO A 84 5.91 -7.26 18.72
N MET A 85 4.63 -7.62 18.82
CA MET A 85 4.19 -8.77 19.64
C MET A 85 4.88 -10.08 19.22
N ASN A 86 5.17 -10.25 17.93
CA ASN A 86 5.67 -11.51 17.39
C ASN A 86 7.17 -11.51 17.06
N LEU A 87 7.75 -10.39 16.62
CA LEU A 87 9.15 -10.36 16.16
C LEU A 87 10.13 -9.84 17.21
N TYR A 88 9.68 -9.04 18.18
CA TYR A 88 10.55 -8.51 19.22
C TYR A 88 11.06 -9.61 20.14
N GLN A 89 12.36 -9.62 20.43
CA GLN A 89 13.04 -10.63 21.27
C GLN A 89 13.59 -10.02 22.58
N GLY A 90 13.25 -8.76 22.88
CA GLY A 90 13.72 -8.05 24.07
C GLY A 90 14.98 -7.21 23.86
N GLY A 91 15.52 -7.19 22.63
CA GLY A 91 16.69 -6.41 22.24
C GLY A 91 16.32 -4.97 21.86
N ARG A 92 16.73 -4.54 20.67
CA ARG A 92 16.41 -3.21 20.10
C ARG A 92 15.62 -3.38 18.81
N ALA A 93 14.55 -2.61 18.63
CA ALA A 93 13.82 -2.54 17.36
C ALA A 93 14.04 -1.17 16.69
N GLU A 94 14.57 -1.18 15.48
CA GLU A 94 14.94 0.05 14.77
C GLU A 94 13.85 0.51 13.82
N TYR A 95 13.57 1.82 13.80
CA TYR A 95 12.55 2.43 12.95
C TYR A 95 13.12 3.64 12.19
N ALA A 96 12.83 3.74 10.89
CA ALA A 96 13.04 4.96 10.13
C ALA A 96 11.73 5.77 10.09
N ASN A 97 11.69 6.93 10.75
CA ASN A 97 10.49 7.74 10.88
C ASN A 97 10.32 8.73 9.71
N THR A 98 9.63 8.30 8.66
CA THR A 98 9.42 9.05 7.40
C THR A 98 8.01 9.57 7.18
N GLY A 99 7.11 9.45 8.16
CA GLY A 99 5.79 10.05 8.08
C GLY A 99 4.81 9.62 9.16
N VAL A 100 3.52 9.89 8.93
CA VAL A 100 2.45 9.59 9.89
C VAL A 100 2.34 8.09 10.20
N TRP A 101 2.56 7.23 9.19
CA TRP A 101 2.41 5.78 9.36
C TRP A 101 3.53 5.19 10.21
N THR A 102 4.78 5.60 9.98
CA THR A 102 5.92 5.20 10.82
C THR A 102 5.77 5.75 12.24
N ASN A 103 5.32 7.00 12.40
CA ASN A 103 5.06 7.60 13.72
C ASN A 103 4.02 6.79 14.51
N LYS A 104 2.96 6.31 13.85
CA LYS A 104 1.95 5.44 14.47
C LYS A 104 2.51 4.07 14.83
N ALA A 105 3.29 3.44 13.94
CA ALA A 105 3.93 2.16 14.22
C ALA A 105 4.90 2.24 15.42
N ILE A 106 5.69 3.32 15.49
CA ILE A 106 6.59 3.62 16.62
C ILE A 106 5.79 3.76 17.93
N LYS A 107 4.66 4.48 17.90
CA LYS A 107 3.81 4.68 19.09
C LYS A 107 3.23 3.37 19.60
N GLU A 108 2.71 2.51 18.71
CA GLU A 108 2.18 1.20 19.10
C GLU A 108 3.27 0.29 19.68
N ALA A 109 4.46 0.26 19.08
CA ALA A 109 5.59 -0.50 19.63
C ALA A 109 5.97 -0.02 21.05
N LYS A 110 5.97 1.30 21.28
CA LYS A 110 6.22 1.87 22.62
C LYS A 110 5.14 1.50 23.64
N VAL A 111 3.86 1.48 23.24
CA VAL A 111 2.76 1.03 24.10
C VAL A 111 2.98 -0.41 24.58
N LEU A 112 3.56 -1.26 23.73
CA LEU A 112 3.87 -2.66 24.02
C LEU A 112 5.20 -2.86 24.78
N GLY A 113 5.87 -1.78 25.22
CA GLY A 113 7.12 -1.86 25.97
C GLY A 113 8.34 -2.27 25.14
N VAL A 114 8.28 -2.11 23.82
CA VAL A 114 9.43 -2.35 22.94
C VAL A 114 10.50 -1.28 23.16
N ASN A 115 11.76 -1.69 23.22
CA ASN A 115 12.91 -0.78 23.17
C ASN A 115 13.09 -0.26 21.73
N VAL A 116 12.34 0.80 21.40
CA VAL A 116 12.34 1.42 20.08
C VAL A 116 13.51 2.39 19.92
N ASP A 117 14.31 2.19 18.89
CA ASP A 117 15.33 3.13 18.43
C ASP A 117 14.92 3.76 17.09
N VAL A 118 14.93 5.09 17.01
CA VAL A 118 14.59 5.83 15.79
C VAL A 118 15.89 6.26 15.13
N VAL A 119 16.40 5.42 14.22
CA VAL A 119 17.73 5.57 13.60
C VAL A 119 17.77 6.63 12.51
N ALA A 120 16.62 7.04 11.99
CA ALA A 120 16.50 8.11 11.01
C ALA A 120 15.12 8.77 11.09
N SER A 121 15.03 10.05 10.77
CA SER A 121 13.76 10.73 10.60
C SER A 121 13.86 11.85 9.59
N SER A 122 12.74 12.15 8.90
CA SER A 122 12.58 13.35 8.08
C SER A 122 11.55 14.33 8.64
N GLU A 123 11.24 14.23 9.94
CA GLU A 123 10.30 15.12 10.62
C GLU A 123 10.77 16.59 10.63
N ASP A 124 12.09 16.81 10.60
CA ASP A 124 12.76 18.10 10.55
C ASP A 124 12.34 18.98 9.36
N GLU A 125 12.05 18.36 8.22
CA GLU A 125 11.52 19.05 7.03
C GLU A 125 10.11 18.55 6.64
N ASN A 126 9.25 18.33 7.65
CA ASN A 126 7.85 17.93 7.48
C ASN A 126 7.68 16.71 6.55
N PHE A 127 8.58 15.73 6.69
CA PHE A 127 8.58 14.47 5.95
C PHE A 127 8.64 14.62 4.43
N SER A 128 9.25 15.71 3.94
CA SER A 128 9.39 16.02 2.51
C SER A 128 10.46 15.17 1.79
N TYR A 129 11.21 14.33 2.51
CA TYR A 129 12.25 13.48 1.92
C TYR A 129 12.40 12.13 2.65
N ILE A 130 13.10 11.20 2.00
CA ILE A 130 13.59 9.97 2.63
C ILE A 130 15.03 10.22 3.10
N PRO A 131 15.33 10.09 4.40
CA PRO A 131 16.67 10.33 4.92
C PRO A 131 17.64 9.22 4.50
N GLU A 132 18.93 9.55 4.40
CA GLU A 132 19.99 8.56 4.24
C GLU A 132 20.41 8.03 5.62
N PHE A 133 20.49 6.71 5.75
CA PHE A 133 20.88 6.06 6.99
C PHE A 133 21.30 4.60 6.73
N LYS A 134 21.81 3.95 7.76
CA LYS A 134 22.06 2.50 7.79
C LYS A 134 21.50 1.94 9.09
N PHE A 135 20.83 0.79 8.99
CA PHE A 135 20.45 0.03 10.17
C PHE A 135 21.68 -0.60 10.82
N SER A 136 21.59 -0.89 12.12
CA SER A 136 22.57 -1.74 12.78
C SER A 136 22.43 -3.20 12.33
N ASP A 137 23.44 -4.00 12.66
CA ASP A 137 23.49 -5.42 12.30
C ASP A 137 22.85 -6.33 13.38
N ASP A 138 22.50 -5.78 14.54
CA ASP A 138 22.15 -6.51 15.76
C ASP A 138 20.75 -6.18 16.32
N ALA A 139 19.95 -5.37 15.62
CA ALA A 139 18.56 -5.13 15.98
C ALA A 139 17.70 -6.41 15.83
N ASP A 140 16.66 -6.55 16.65
CA ASP A 140 15.67 -7.64 16.55
C ASP A 140 14.95 -7.59 15.20
N TYR A 141 14.60 -6.38 14.76
CA TYR A 141 14.13 -6.06 13.43
C TYR A 141 14.34 -4.57 13.10
N ALA A 142 14.36 -4.27 11.82
CA ALA A 142 14.36 -2.92 11.27
C ALA A 142 13.00 -2.64 10.61
N TYR A 143 12.46 -1.43 10.72
CA TYR A 143 11.13 -1.07 10.21
C TYR A 143 11.14 0.18 9.34
N ILE A 144 10.48 0.09 8.18
CA ILE A 144 10.22 1.23 7.29
C ILE A 144 8.76 1.26 6.81
N CYS A 145 8.31 2.44 6.41
CA CYS A 145 7.17 2.59 5.48
C CYS A 145 7.73 2.95 4.10
N SER A 146 7.56 2.05 3.14
CA SER A 146 8.18 2.17 1.81
C SER A 146 7.62 3.34 0.98
N ASN A 147 6.33 3.66 1.15
CA ASN A 147 5.67 4.80 0.51
C ASN A 147 4.76 5.56 1.50
N ASN A 148 5.12 6.81 1.81
CA ASN A 148 4.42 7.67 2.76
C ASN A 148 3.26 8.41 2.07
N THR A 149 2.08 7.78 2.07
CA THR A 149 0.87 8.20 1.30
C THR A 149 0.44 9.66 1.47
N ILE A 150 0.71 10.28 2.62
CA ILE A 150 0.29 11.67 2.90
C ILE A 150 1.27 12.66 2.27
N TYR A 151 2.57 12.43 2.49
CA TYR A 151 3.63 13.34 2.08
C TYR A 151 4.10 13.10 0.65
N GLY A 152 3.73 11.96 0.05
CA GLY A 152 4.14 11.65 -1.32
C GLY A 152 5.63 11.37 -1.43
N THR A 153 6.23 10.79 -0.37
CA THR A 153 7.63 10.34 -0.36
C THR A 153 7.73 8.83 -0.44
N GLN A 154 8.70 8.30 -1.19
CA GLN A 154 8.88 6.86 -1.41
C GLN A 154 10.36 6.48 -1.43
N TYR A 155 10.68 5.36 -0.81
CA TYR A 155 12.00 4.71 -0.93
C TYR A 155 12.20 4.21 -2.36
N LYS A 156 13.17 4.75 -3.10
CA LYS A 156 13.48 4.30 -4.46
C LYS A 156 14.12 2.91 -4.49
N ALA A 157 14.89 2.57 -3.47
CA ALA A 157 15.39 1.22 -3.22
C ALA A 157 15.15 0.83 -1.76
N MET A 158 14.97 -0.47 -1.50
CA MET A 158 14.88 -0.97 -0.13
C MET A 158 16.24 -0.85 0.56
N PRO A 159 16.30 -0.35 1.81
CA PRO A 159 17.54 -0.32 2.57
C PRO A 159 18.05 -1.75 2.80
N LYS A 160 19.37 -1.91 2.76
CA LYS A 160 20.01 -3.18 3.16
C LYS A 160 20.05 -3.26 4.67
N SER A 161 19.78 -4.46 5.18
CA SER A 161 19.78 -4.78 6.60
C SER A 161 20.19 -6.24 6.80
N LYS A 162 21.00 -6.51 7.83
CA LYS A 162 21.26 -7.88 8.31
C LYS A 162 20.13 -8.36 9.22
N SER A 163 19.61 -7.46 10.06
CA SER A 163 18.38 -7.69 10.81
C SER A 163 17.18 -7.85 9.87
N PRO A 164 16.15 -8.62 10.25
CA PRO A 164 14.92 -8.74 9.46
C PRO A 164 14.32 -7.37 9.16
N LEU A 165 14.22 -7.01 7.88
CA LEU A 165 13.57 -5.77 7.46
C LEU A 165 12.06 -6.00 7.39
N VAL A 166 11.33 -5.16 8.13
CA VAL A 166 9.88 -5.05 8.13
C VAL A 166 9.46 -3.87 7.28
N VAL A 167 8.59 -4.10 6.31
CA VAL A 167 8.19 -3.10 5.32
C VAL A 167 6.66 -2.96 5.30
N ASP A 168 6.16 -1.79 5.72
CA ASP A 168 4.81 -1.38 5.35
C ASP A 168 4.83 -0.91 3.88
N ALA A 169 4.24 -1.72 3.02
CA ALA A 169 4.08 -1.46 1.58
C ALA A 169 2.64 -1.12 1.21
N SER A 170 1.78 -0.79 2.17
CA SER A 170 0.35 -0.61 1.91
C SER A 170 0.04 0.24 0.68
N SER A 171 0.72 1.38 0.48
CA SER A 171 0.43 2.33 -0.63
C SER A 171 1.29 2.17 -1.88
N ASP A 172 2.21 1.23 -1.95
CA ASP A 172 2.93 0.87 -3.18
C ASP A 172 2.99 -0.65 -3.37
N PHE A 173 2.07 -1.36 -2.72
CA PHE A 173 1.99 -2.81 -2.77
C PHE A 173 1.70 -3.23 -4.20
N PHE A 174 2.47 -4.17 -4.75
CA PHE A 174 2.34 -4.63 -6.13
C PHE A 174 2.47 -3.50 -7.18
N ALA A 175 3.14 -2.39 -6.85
CA ALA A 175 3.38 -1.30 -7.79
C ALA A 175 4.66 -1.48 -8.63
N ARG A 176 5.58 -2.34 -8.17
CA ARG A 176 6.88 -2.60 -8.76
C ARG A 176 7.51 -3.89 -8.21
N PRO A 177 8.52 -4.47 -8.88
CA PRO A 177 9.34 -5.53 -8.31
C PRO A 177 10.04 -5.08 -7.02
N LEU A 178 10.27 -6.01 -6.09
CA LEU A 178 10.97 -5.74 -4.84
C LEU A 178 12.12 -6.74 -4.66
N ASP A 179 13.22 -6.26 -4.09
CA ASP A 179 14.32 -7.10 -3.65
C ASP A 179 14.03 -7.62 -2.23
N PHE A 180 13.80 -8.93 -2.11
CA PHE A 180 13.48 -9.60 -0.87
C PHE A 180 14.70 -9.97 0.00
N SER A 181 15.93 -9.70 -0.46
CA SER A 181 17.17 -10.17 0.23
C SER A 181 17.27 -9.79 1.71
N SER A 182 16.81 -8.60 2.10
CA SER A 182 16.75 -8.18 3.51
C SER A 182 15.34 -8.29 4.13
N ILE A 183 14.30 -8.48 3.32
CA ILE A 183 12.90 -8.44 3.76
C ILE A 183 12.61 -9.70 4.58
N GLY A 184 12.36 -9.50 5.87
CA GLY A 184 11.84 -10.51 6.77
C GLY A 184 10.31 -10.54 6.78
N LEU A 185 9.68 -9.37 6.72
CA LEU A 185 8.22 -9.23 6.70
C LEU A 185 7.81 -8.06 5.80
N LEU A 186 7.06 -8.33 4.74
CA LEU A 186 6.40 -7.31 3.92
C LEU A 186 4.89 -7.38 4.19
N TYR A 187 4.23 -6.25 4.40
CA TYR A 187 2.78 -6.26 4.57
C TYR A 187 2.10 -5.05 3.95
N GLY A 188 0.78 -5.18 3.73
CA GLY A 188 -0.04 -4.06 3.30
C GLY A 188 -1.53 -4.34 3.45
N GLY A 189 -2.28 -3.30 3.81
CA GLY A 189 -3.73 -3.31 3.67
C GLY A 189 -4.13 -3.26 2.19
N ALA A 190 -5.01 -4.15 1.75
CA ALA A 190 -5.30 -4.31 0.32
C ALA A 190 -5.96 -3.07 -0.33
N GLN A 191 -6.66 -2.24 0.45
CA GLN A 191 -7.52 -1.14 0.00
C GLN A 191 -6.85 0.03 -0.72
N LYS A 192 -5.52 0.00 -0.87
CA LYS A 192 -4.79 1.04 -1.58
C LYS A 192 -4.40 0.59 -2.98
N ASN A 193 -3.78 -0.58 -3.13
CA ASN A 193 -3.26 -1.01 -4.43
C ASN A 193 -3.49 -2.49 -4.77
N ALA A 194 -4.19 -3.25 -3.91
CA ALA A 194 -4.37 -4.70 -4.07
C ALA A 194 -5.84 -5.17 -4.02
N GLY A 195 -6.81 -4.27 -3.93
CA GLY A 195 -8.23 -4.61 -3.96
C GLY A 195 -9.04 -3.92 -2.85
N PRO A 196 -10.00 -4.61 -2.20
CA PRO A 196 -10.91 -4.00 -1.24
C PRO A 196 -10.31 -3.85 0.17
N SER A 197 -10.90 -2.98 0.99
CA SER A 197 -10.64 -2.97 2.44
C SER A 197 -11.21 -4.19 3.13
N GLY A 198 -10.50 -4.66 4.16
CA GLY A 198 -10.87 -5.83 4.96
C GLY A 198 -9.87 -6.98 4.89
N VAL A 199 -9.00 -6.99 3.88
CA VAL A 199 -7.88 -7.94 3.77
C VAL A 199 -6.56 -7.22 4.01
N THR A 200 -5.71 -7.82 4.84
CA THR A 200 -4.32 -7.42 5.05
C THR A 200 -3.46 -8.59 4.62
N ILE A 201 -2.51 -8.35 3.71
CA ILE A 201 -1.60 -9.40 3.26
C ILE A 201 -0.31 -9.22 4.04
N VAL A 202 0.21 -10.32 4.58
CA VAL A 202 1.54 -10.40 5.20
C VAL A 202 2.33 -11.45 4.45
N ILE A 203 3.54 -11.10 4.00
CA ILE A 203 4.51 -12.00 3.39
C ILE A 203 5.66 -12.11 4.40
N LEU A 204 5.80 -13.28 5.02
CA LEU A 204 6.68 -13.51 6.16
C LEU A 204 7.72 -14.58 5.83
N ARG A 205 9.01 -14.27 6.02
CA ARG A 205 10.10 -15.20 5.74
C ARG A 205 10.08 -16.39 6.72
N LYS A 206 10.25 -17.61 6.20
CA LYS A 206 10.07 -18.85 6.99
C LYS A 206 11.06 -19.04 8.13
N ASP A 207 12.27 -18.50 8.04
CA ASP A 207 13.27 -18.52 9.12
C ASP A 207 12.82 -17.77 10.39
N LEU A 208 11.78 -16.91 10.27
CA LEU A 208 11.22 -16.16 11.39
C LEU A 208 10.06 -16.87 12.09
N VAL A 209 9.59 -18.03 11.58
CA VAL A 209 8.41 -18.74 12.10
C VAL A 209 8.55 -19.10 13.59
N ASP A 210 9.75 -19.49 14.01
CA ASP A 210 10.00 -19.80 15.42
C ASP A 210 9.99 -18.55 16.30
N ARG A 211 10.43 -17.39 15.78
CA ARG A 211 10.37 -16.11 16.51
C ARG A 211 8.92 -15.69 16.76
N VAL A 212 8.04 -15.90 15.79
CA VAL A 212 6.62 -15.54 15.86
C VAL A 212 5.73 -16.57 16.56
N SER A 213 6.31 -17.40 17.43
CA SER A 213 5.64 -18.50 18.13
C SER A 213 5.34 -18.25 19.61
N SER A 214 5.69 -17.06 20.12
CA SER A 214 5.61 -16.72 21.54
C SER A 214 4.25 -17.04 22.17
N GLN A 215 4.29 -17.81 23.27
CA GLN A 215 3.09 -18.22 23.99
C GLN A 215 2.42 -17.08 24.76
N ASN A 216 3.14 -15.97 24.96
CA ASN A 216 2.62 -14.76 25.63
C ASN A 216 1.76 -13.89 24.69
N VAL A 217 1.72 -14.19 23.39
CA VAL A 217 0.85 -13.53 22.43
C VAL A 217 -0.47 -14.29 22.33
N PRO A 218 -1.64 -13.61 22.46
CA PRO A 218 -2.94 -14.24 22.23
C PRO A 218 -2.97 -14.96 20.88
N MET A 219 -3.55 -16.16 20.83
CA MET A 219 -3.48 -17.03 19.64
C MET A 219 -3.90 -16.33 18.34
N PHE A 220 -4.97 -15.53 18.36
CA PHE A 220 -5.43 -14.81 17.17
C PHE A 220 -4.44 -13.73 16.69
N LEU A 221 -3.60 -13.19 17.57
CA LEU A 221 -2.60 -12.18 17.25
C LEU A 221 -1.22 -12.80 16.95
N ARG A 222 -1.10 -14.12 16.95
CA ARG A 222 0.14 -14.85 16.71
C ARG A 222 0.25 -15.24 15.23
N TYR A 223 1.33 -14.86 14.54
CA TYR A 223 1.47 -15.22 13.11
C TYR A 223 1.55 -16.73 12.90
N LYS A 224 2.22 -17.48 13.80
CA LYS A 224 2.31 -18.94 13.72
C LYS A 224 0.95 -19.63 13.65
N THR A 225 -0.04 -19.14 14.40
CA THR A 225 -1.42 -19.66 14.37
C THR A 225 -2.05 -19.51 12.98
N HIS A 226 -1.80 -18.39 12.30
CA HIS A 226 -2.30 -18.17 10.94
C HIS A 226 -1.50 -18.95 9.91
N ILE A 227 -0.20 -19.15 10.10
CA ILE A 227 0.64 -20.01 9.24
C ILE A 227 0.13 -21.46 9.28
N GLU A 228 0.01 -22.05 10.47
CA GLU A 228 -0.39 -23.45 10.66
C GLU A 228 -1.80 -23.74 10.12
N ALA A 229 -2.66 -22.72 10.13
CA ALA A 229 -4.03 -22.82 9.62
C ALA A 229 -4.19 -22.32 8.18
N ASN A 230 -3.10 -21.99 7.47
CA ASN A 230 -3.15 -21.38 6.13
C ASN A 230 -4.09 -20.17 6.05
N SER A 231 -4.09 -19.28 7.04
CA SER A 231 -5.02 -18.14 7.16
C SER A 231 -6.51 -18.52 7.22
N LEU A 232 -6.83 -19.78 7.56
CA LEU A 232 -8.19 -20.31 7.73
C LEU A 232 -8.46 -20.71 9.20
N TYR A 233 -7.73 -20.09 10.15
CA TYR A 233 -7.89 -20.35 11.58
C TYR A 233 -9.32 -20.04 12.06
N ASN A 234 -9.84 -18.88 11.65
CA ASN A 234 -11.24 -18.49 11.79
C ASN A 234 -11.83 -18.17 10.39
N THR A 235 -13.09 -17.73 10.35
CA THR A 235 -13.71 -17.29 9.09
C THR A 235 -12.96 -16.09 8.51
N PRO A 236 -12.31 -16.23 7.34
CA PRO A 236 -11.59 -15.14 6.68
C PRO A 236 -12.57 -14.21 5.93
N PRO A 237 -12.12 -13.03 5.47
CA PRO A 237 -12.92 -12.14 4.63
C PRO A 237 -13.06 -12.71 3.20
N THR A 238 -13.95 -13.69 3.02
CA THR A 238 -14.05 -14.50 1.79
C THR A 238 -14.19 -13.68 0.51
N PHE A 239 -15.13 -12.73 0.47
CA PHE A 239 -15.31 -11.84 -0.68
C PHE A 239 -14.10 -10.93 -0.94
N GLY A 240 -13.44 -10.48 0.14
CA GLY A 240 -12.24 -9.67 0.03
C GLY A 240 -11.08 -10.43 -0.60
N ILE A 241 -10.87 -11.68 -0.18
CA ILE A 241 -9.83 -12.57 -0.75
C ILE A 241 -10.16 -12.93 -2.20
N TYR A 242 -11.44 -13.13 -2.52
CA TYR A 242 -11.89 -13.33 -3.90
C TYR A 242 -11.58 -12.13 -4.81
N LEU A 243 -11.90 -10.90 -4.40
CA LEU A 243 -11.55 -9.72 -5.18
C LEU A 243 -10.04 -9.48 -5.27
N LEU A 244 -9.30 -9.80 -4.20
CA LEU A 244 -7.83 -9.79 -4.21
C LEU A 244 -7.31 -10.76 -5.27
N ASN A 245 -7.82 -12.00 -5.31
CA ASN A 245 -7.44 -13.03 -6.28
C ASN A 245 -7.60 -12.54 -7.73
N LEU A 246 -8.75 -11.92 -8.06
CA LEU A 246 -8.99 -11.33 -9.38
C LEU A 246 -8.05 -10.16 -9.67
N THR A 247 -7.78 -9.31 -8.66
CA THR A 247 -6.85 -8.18 -8.80
C THR A 247 -5.43 -8.67 -9.09
N MET A 248 -4.98 -9.75 -8.43
CA MET A 248 -3.66 -10.33 -8.72
C MET A 248 -3.61 -10.94 -10.13
N GLN A 249 -4.70 -11.55 -10.60
CA GLN A 249 -4.78 -12.04 -11.97
C GLN A 249 -4.68 -10.88 -12.97
N TYR A 250 -5.41 -9.80 -12.74
CA TYR A 250 -5.32 -8.59 -13.57
C TYR A 250 -3.88 -8.05 -13.68
N LEU A 251 -3.13 -8.02 -12.58
CA LEU A 251 -1.72 -7.57 -12.61
C LEU A 251 -0.81 -8.54 -13.39
N LEU A 252 -1.08 -9.85 -13.34
CA LEU A 252 -0.37 -10.82 -14.17
C LEU A 252 -0.69 -10.61 -15.65
N ASP A 253 -1.96 -10.36 -15.99
CA ASP A 253 -2.41 -10.13 -17.36
C ASP A 253 -1.84 -8.84 -17.97
N LEU A 254 -1.51 -7.85 -17.14
CA LEU A 254 -0.74 -6.66 -17.54
C LEU A 254 0.73 -6.94 -17.86
N GLY A 255 1.23 -8.16 -17.63
CA GLY A 255 2.64 -8.52 -17.81
C GLY A 255 3.46 -8.53 -16.51
N GLY A 256 2.80 -8.50 -15.35
CA GLY A 256 3.43 -8.57 -14.03
C GLY A 256 4.08 -7.26 -13.56
N LEU A 257 4.78 -7.31 -12.42
CA LEU A 257 5.19 -6.11 -11.70
C LEU A 257 6.18 -5.22 -12.45
N ALA A 258 7.01 -5.79 -13.34
CA ALA A 258 7.95 -5.02 -14.15
C ALA A 258 7.23 -4.11 -15.17
N GLU A 259 6.12 -4.56 -15.75
CA GLU A 259 5.33 -3.72 -16.65
C GLU A 259 4.49 -2.71 -15.88
N VAL A 260 3.92 -3.13 -14.75
CA VAL A 260 3.21 -2.24 -13.82
C VAL A 260 4.09 -1.08 -13.35
N GLU A 261 5.37 -1.34 -13.03
CA GLU A 261 6.34 -0.30 -12.67
C GLU A 261 6.51 0.74 -13.78
N LYS A 262 6.66 0.32 -15.05
CA LYS A 262 6.79 1.25 -16.19
C LYS A 262 5.55 2.11 -16.37
N ILE A 263 4.36 1.50 -16.27
CA ILE A 263 3.07 2.21 -16.35
C ILE A 263 2.98 3.26 -15.23
N ASN A 264 3.32 2.88 -14.01
CA ASN A 264 3.28 3.77 -12.86
C ASN A 264 4.30 4.92 -12.95
N ALA A 265 5.53 4.62 -13.39
CA ALA A 265 6.55 5.64 -13.61
C ALA A 265 6.14 6.66 -14.68
N LYS A 266 5.49 6.20 -15.77
CA LYS A 266 4.95 7.09 -16.81
C LYS A 266 3.88 8.04 -16.26
N LYS A 267 2.90 7.50 -15.53
CA LYS A 267 1.85 8.28 -14.85
C LYS A 267 2.44 9.35 -13.93
N ALA A 268 3.35 8.95 -13.05
CA ALA A 268 3.99 9.85 -12.11
C ALA A 268 4.78 10.96 -12.83
N SER A 269 5.56 10.58 -13.85
CA SER A 269 6.32 11.54 -14.68
C SER A 269 5.42 12.57 -15.36
N THR A 270 4.24 12.17 -15.85
CA THR A 270 3.28 13.10 -16.46
C THR A 270 2.88 14.19 -15.46
N LEU A 271 2.44 13.83 -14.24
CA LEU A 271 2.04 14.84 -13.26
C LEU A 271 3.21 15.68 -12.76
N TYR A 272 4.35 15.05 -12.43
CA TYR A 272 5.51 15.80 -11.95
C TYR A 272 6.07 16.76 -12.99
N SER A 273 6.01 16.43 -14.29
CA SER A 273 6.41 17.36 -15.35
C SER A 273 5.55 18.62 -15.38
N ILE A 274 4.24 18.48 -15.18
CA ILE A 274 3.30 19.61 -15.16
C ILE A 274 3.55 20.49 -13.95
N ILE A 275 3.77 19.87 -12.79
CA ILE A 275 4.10 20.58 -11.55
C ILE A 275 5.42 21.36 -11.75
N ASP A 276 6.46 20.70 -12.23
CA ASP A 276 7.79 21.29 -12.40
C ASP A 276 7.83 22.40 -13.45
N SER A 277 7.00 22.32 -14.50
CA SER A 277 6.92 23.32 -15.56
C SER A 277 5.89 24.43 -15.30
N SER A 278 5.23 24.44 -14.14
CA SER A 278 4.12 25.37 -13.83
C SER A 278 4.56 26.78 -13.41
N ASN A 279 5.85 27.11 -13.54
CA ASN A 279 6.44 28.39 -13.09
C ASN A 279 6.05 28.76 -11.64
N GLY A 280 6.05 27.75 -10.76
CA GLY A 280 5.72 27.88 -9.34
C GLY A 280 4.24 28.03 -9.02
N PHE A 281 3.33 27.86 -9.99
CA PHE A 281 1.89 27.81 -9.72
C PHE A 281 1.54 26.56 -8.89
N TYR A 282 2.07 25.40 -9.26
CA TYR A 282 2.02 24.18 -8.46
C TYR A 282 3.39 23.89 -7.87
N VAL A 283 3.43 23.49 -6.60
CA VAL A 283 4.67 23.04 -5.94
C VAL A 283 4.44 21.71 -5.26
N GLY A 284 5.23 20.70 -5.64
CA GLY A 284 5.20 19.39 -4.99
C GLY A 284 5.81 19.43 -3.59
N HIS A 285 5.21 18.71 -2.64
CA HIS A 285 5.72 18.63 -1.26
C HIS A 285 7.05 17.87 -1.18
N ALA A 286 7.13 16.73 -1.85
CA ALA A 286 8.31 15.87 -1.79
C ALA A 286 9.50 16.43 -2.59
N LYS A 287 10.69 16.38 -2.00
CA LYS A 287 11.97 16.59 -2.71
C LYS A 287 12.04 15.62 -3.89
N LYS A 288 12.62 16.07 -5.02
CA LYS A 288 12.59 15.34 -6.30
C LYS A 288 13.09 13.90 -6.19
N SER A 289 14.18 13.67 -5.45
CA SER A 289 14.77 12.34 -5.21
C SER A 289 13.88 11.38 -4.42
N SER A 290 12.92 11.91 -3.67
CA SER A 290 12.03 11.16 -2.78
C SER A 290 10.61 11.04 -3.32
N ARG A 291 10.29 11.63 -4.47
CA ARG A 291 8.93 11.66 -5.02
C ARG A 291 8.32 10.26 -5.13
N SER A 292 7.10 10.11 -4.63
CA SER A 292 6.31 8.89 -4.78
C SER A 292 5.74 8.76 -6.17
N ASP A 293 5.79 7.56 -6.73
CA ASP A 293 5.13 7.24 -8.01
C ASP A 293 3.66 6.86 -7.82
N MET A 294 3.18 6.80 -6.57
CA MET A 294 1.82 6.41 -6.19
C MET A 294 0.97 7.58 -5.70
N ASN A 295 1.56 8.50 -4.92
CA ASN A 295 0.83 9.60 -4.30
C ASN A 295 1.55 10.92 -4.56
N VAL A 296 0.99 11.75 -5.43
CA VAL A 296 1.54 13.05 -5.81
C VAL A 296 0.86 14.13 -4.97
N SER A 297 1.55 14.63 -3.94
CA SER A 297 1.09 15.70 -3.06
C SER A 297 1.69 17.05 -3.46
N PHE A 298 0.86 18.07 -3.65
CA PHE A 298 1.28 19.41 -4.08
C PHE A 298 0.33 20.50 -3.58
N THR A 299 0.78 21.75 -3.61
CA THR A 299 0.04 22.94 -3.18
C THR A 299 0.02 24.01 -4.27
N ILE A 300 -0.79 25.05 -4.06
CA ILE A 300 -0.80 26.29 -4.87
C ILE A 300 -0.29 27.42 -3.98
N PRO A 301 1.03 27.60 -3.82
CA PRO A 301 1.60 28.43 -2.76
C PRO A 301 1.33 29.93 -2.90
N LYS A 302 1.01 30.40 -4.12
CA LYS A 302 0.66 31.80 -4.37
C LYS A 302 -0.71 32.17 -3.82
N ASP A 303 -1.63 31.20 -3.77
CA ASP A 303 -2.96 31.37 -3.19
C ASP A 303 -3.57 30.03 -2.77
N HIS A 304 -3.46 29.71 -1.48
CA HIS A 304 -4.01 28.48 -0.91
C HIS A 304 -5.54 28.43 -0.96
N ALA A 305 -6.24 29.56 -1.14
CA ALA A 305 -7.70 29.58 -1.30
C ALA A 305 -8.14 28.93 -2.63
N LEU A 306 -7.24 28.77 -3.59
CA LEU A 306 -7.50 28.06 -4.85
C LEU A 306 -7.52 26.54 -4.70
N GLU A 307 -6.94 25.97 -3.64
CA GLU A 307 -6.91 24.52 -3.42
C GLU A 307 -8.33 23.90 -3.27
N PRO A 308 -9.26 24.45 -2.47
CA PRO A 308 -10.64 23.97 -2.47
C PRO A 308 -11.37 24.21 -3.80
N VAL A 309 -11.08 25.31 -4.50
CA VAL A 309 -11.67 25.61 -5.83
C VAL A 309 -11.22 24.57 -6.86
N PHE A 310 -9.93 24.21 -6.88
CA PHE A 310 -9.37 23.16 -7.71
C PHE A 310 -10.10 21.83 -7.49
N VAL A 311 -10.33 21.45 -6.22
CA VAL A 311 -11.04 20.21 -5.88
C VAL A 311 -12.49 20.24 -6.35
N GLU A 312 -13.18 21.37 -6.19
CA GLU A 312 -14.58 21.52 -6.62
C GLU A 312 -14.71 21.48 -8.15
N GLU A 313 -13.86 22.20 -8.88
CA GLU A 313 -13.85 22.20 -10.34
C GLU A 313 -13.48 20.85 -10.92
N ALA A 314 -12.47 20.17 -10.36
CA ALA A 314 -12.11 18.83 -10.76
C ALA A 314 -13.29 17.84 -10.58
N LEU A 315 -14.07 18.00 -9.52
CA LEU A 315 -15.26 17.18 -9.27
C LEU A 315 -16.36 17.40 -10.31
N LYS A 316 -16.53 18.65 -10.80
CA LYS A 316 -17.44 18.97 -11.92
C LYS A 316 -16.97 18.33 -13.23
N GLU A 317 -15.66 18.19 -13.41
CA GLU A 317 -15.03 17.46 -14.53
C GLU A 317 -15.00 15.92 -14.33
N GLY A 318 -15.64 15.41 -13.27
CA GLY A 318 -15.77 13.97 -13.03
C GLY A 318 -14.57 13.32 -12.34
N MET A 319 -13.65 14.10 -11.76
CA MET A 319 -12.49 13.63 -11.00
C MET A 319 -12.71 13.82 -9.50
N LEU A 320 -12.60 12.75 -8.71
CA LEU A 320 -12.79 12.79 -7.26
C LEU A 320 -11.55 12.33 -6.49
N GLY A 321 -11.49 12.66 -5.21
CA GLY A 321 -10.44 12.19 -4.30
C GLY A 321 -9.16 13.04 -4.29
N LEU A 322 -9.18 14.22 -4.92
CA LEU A 322 -8.00 15.10 -5.06
C LEU A 322 -7.72 15.97 -3.84
N LYS A 323 -8.64 16.06 -2.86
CA LYS A 323 -8.39 16.83 -1.63
C LYS A 323 -7.22 16.23 -0.86
N GLY A 324 -6.22 17.07 -0.55
CA GLY A 324 -5.07 16.68 0.26
C GLY A 324 -5.47 16.27 1.68
N HIS A 325 -4.59 15.51 2.33
CA HIS A 325 -4.85 15.05 3.70
C HIS A 325 -4.77 16.22 4.68
N ARG A 326 -5.62 16.25 5.72
CA ARG A 326 -5.69 17.33 6.71
C ARG A 326 -4.37 17.71 7.40
N HIS A 327 -3.40 16.79 7.46
CA HIS A 327 -2.09 17.04 8.07
C HIS A 327 -1.15 17.86 7.17
N LEU A 328 -1.38 17.82 5.85
CA LEU A 328 -0.56 18.52 4.87
C LEU A 328 -1.31 19.68 4.20
N GLY A 329 -2.64 19.59 4.09
CA GLY A 329 -3.42 20.50 3.24
C GLY A 329 -3.21 20.17 1.76
N GLY A 330 -3.43 21.14 0.88
CA GLY A 330 -3.11 21.00 -0.54
C GLY A 330 -4.00 20.02 -1.30
N ILE A 331 -3.41 19.51 -2.36
CA ILE A 331 -4.00 18.59 -3.32
C ILE A 331 -3.17 17.30 -3.31
N ARG A 332 -3.83 16.15 -3.47
CA ARG A 332 -3.15 14.88 -3.63
C ARG A 332 -3.82 14.02 -4.69
N ALA A 333 -3.07 13.65 -5.72
CA ALA A 333 -3.49 12.65 -6.70
C ALA A 333 -2.89 11.28 -6.35
N SER A 334 -3.74 10.30 -6.02
CA SER A 334 -3.29 8.91 -5.85
C SER A 334 -3.49 8.15 -7.16
N ILE A 335 -2.39 7.75 -7.77
CA ILE A 335 -2.30 7.19 -9.13
C ILE A 335 -1.92 5.71 -9.10
N TYR A 336 -2.55 4.97 -8.18
CA TYR A 336 -2.42 3.53 -7.99
C TYR A 336 -2.62 2.72 -9.29
N ASN A 337 -2.34 1.42 -9.26
CA ASN A 337 -2.33 0.53 -10.43
C ASN A 337 -3.61 0.61 -11.27
N ALA A 338 -4.78 0.75 -10.62
CA ALA A 338 -6.08 0.83 -11.29
C ALA A 338 -6.37 2.18 -11.98
N VAL A 339 -5.58 3.22 -11.69
CA VAL A 339 -5.67 4.52 -12.38
C VAL A 339 -4.87 4.41 -13.67
N SER A 340 -5.52 4.69 -14.80
CA SER A 340 -4.92 4.57 -16.13
C SER A 340 -4.03 5.77 -16.49
N GLN A 341 -3.22 5.62 -17.53
CA GLN A 341 -2.46 6.74 -18.09
C GLN A 341 -3.40 7.84 -18.62
N SER A 342 -4.52 7.48 -19.26
CA SER A 342 -5.51 8.44 -19.75
C SER A 342 -6.19 9.23 -18.62
N ASP A 343 -6.41 8.61 -17.46
CA ASP A 343 -6.95 9.32 -16.29
C ASP A 343 -5.99 10.40 -15.80
N VAL A 344 -4.70 10.09 -15.81
CA VAL A 344 -3.63 11.03 -15.42
C VAL A 344 -3.47 12.15 -16.46
N GLU A 345 -3.60 11.85 -17.74
CA GLU A 345 -3.60 12.84 -18.82
C GLU A 345 -4.77 13.81 -18.70
N LYS A 346 -5.97 13.31 -18.40
CA LYS A 346 -7.17 14.12 -18.12
C LYS A 346 -6.94 15.07 -16.93
N LEU A 347 -6.37 14.58 -15.84
CA LEU A 347 -5.98 15.43 -14.70
C LEU A 347 -4.94 16.46 -15.11
N GLY A 348 -3.96 16.08 -15.92
CA GLY A 348 -2.92 16.98 -16.41
C GLY A 348 -3.46 18.11 -17.30
N GLU A 349 -4.43 17.82 -18.16
CA GLU A 349 -5.16 18.82 -18.95
C GLU A 349 -5.89 19.81 -18.05
N PHE A 350 -6.64 19.29 -17.07
CA PHE A 350 -7.32 20.12 -16.08
C PHE A 350 -6.34 21.01 -15.30
N MET A 351 -5.21 20.47 -14.84
CA MET A 351 -4.20 21.23 -14.11
C MET A 351 -3.65 22.40 -14.93
N ARG A 352 -3.36 22.19 -16.22
CA ARG A 352 -2.88 23.26 -17.11
C ARG A 352 -3.94 24.34 -17.33
N GLU A 353 -5.19 23.95 -17.55
CA GLU A 353 -6.28 24.88 -17.76
C GLU A 353 -6.62 25.68 -16.49
N PHE A 354 -6.63 25.02 -15.33
CA PHE A 354 -6.83 25.68 -14.04
C PHE A 354 -5.72 26.71 -13.78
N ALA A 355 -4.45 26.34 -14.00
CA ALA A 355 -3.34 27.29 -13.89
C ALA A 355 -3.53 28.47 -14.86
N ARG A 356 -3.91 28.24 -16.13
CA ARG A 356 -4.14 29.30 -17.12
C ARG A 356 -5.22 30.30 -16.68
N LYS A 357 -6.28 29.83 -16.02
CA LYS A 357 -7.39 30.69 -15.53
C LYS A 357 -7.04 31.49 -14.28
N HIS A 358 -6.10 31.01 -13.46
CA HIS A 358 -5.82 31.54 -12.13
C HIS A 358 -4.37 32.01 -11.91
N SER A 359 -3.51 32.00 -12.94
CA SER A 359 -2.09 32.43 -12.87
C SER A 359 -1.89 33.93 -12.81
#